data_AF-A0A7V2SAK2-F1
#
_entry.id   AF-A0A7V2SAK2-F1
#
_cell.length_a   1.000
_cell.length_b   1.000
_cell.length_c   1.000
_cell.angle_alpha   90.00
_cell.angle_beta   90.00
_cell.angle_gamma   90.00
#
_symmetry.space_group_name_H-M   'P 1'
#
loop_
_entity.id
_entity.type
_entity.pdbx_description
1 polymer ?
#
loop_
_entity_poly.entity_id
_entity_poly.type
_entity_poly.pdbx_seq_one_letter_code
_entity_poly.pdbx_strand_id
1 'polypeptide(L)'
;MQKKNNKKPFQLIILGGGTAGWMAANLFVKKWPNEQVKVTLVESPEIPIVGVGEGSTPTLKRFFNLINITEKEWMPHCNATYKVNIKFKQWSPNSGIEYYSHPFTTQVDTFTAPLFISNSFNRRLGMNVHITPEDFLLNGWLAREGKGPITPENFPFIMEYGYHFDSHL
;
A
#
# COMPACT_ATOMS: atom_id res chain seq x y z
N MET A 1 -12.77 1.06 46.82
CA MET A 1 -11.65 1.95 46.41
C MET A 1 -10.98 1.37 45.17
N GLN A 2 -11.19 1.97 43.99
CA GLN A 2 -10.47 1.57 42.78
C GLN A 2 -9.00 1.97 42.92
N LYS A 3 -8.09 1.01 42.81
CA LYS A 3 -6.65 1.28 42.71
C LYS A 3 -6.43 2.11 41.43
N LYS A 4 -6.16 3.42 41.57
CA LYS A 4 -5.63 4.23 40.47
C LYS A 4 -4.32 3.58 40.05
N ASN A 5 -4.28 3.02 38.84
CA ASN A 5 -3.05 2.52 38.25
C ASN A 5 -2.11 3.71 38.05
N ASN A 6 -1.13 3.83 38.94
CA ASN A 6 -0.15 4.90 38.98
C ASN A 6 0.97 4.65 37.94
N LYS A 7 0.60 4.31 36.70
CA LYS A 7 1.56 4.17 35.61
C LYS A 7 2.10 5.56 35.31
N LYS A 8 3.40 5.76 35.53
CA LYS A 8 4.06 7.02 35.18
C LYS A 8 3.85 7.30 33.70
N PRO A 9 3.56 8.55 33.30
CA PRO A 9 3.72 8.98 31.92
C PRO A 9 5.07 8.51 31.39
N PHE A 10 5.09 7.81 30.26
CA PHE A 10 6.35 7.48 29.59
C PHE A 10 6.53 8.39 28.38
N GLN A 11 7.76 8.87 28.22
CA GLN A 11 8.13 9.78 27.14
C GLN A 11 8.70 8.98 25.99
N LEU A 12 8.20 9.23 24.79
CA LEU A 12 8.71 8.67 23.54
C LEU A 12 9.40 9.78 22.76
N ILE A 13 10.68 9.57 22.46
CA ILE A 13 11.45 10.48 21.62
C ILE A 13 11.75 9.76 20.31
N ILE A 14 11.29 10.34 19.21
CA ILE A 14 11.56 9.89 17.84
C ILE A 14 12.69 10.77 17.30
N LEU A 15 13.84 10.15 17.00
CA LEU A 15 14.99 10.83 16.41
C LEU A 15 14.99 10.60 14.90
N GLY A 16 14.71 11.65 14.14
CA GLY A 16 14.55 11.61 12.70
C GLY A 16 13.12 11.91 12.28
N GLY A 17 12.97 12.88 11.38
CA GLY A 17 11.71 13.21 10.73
C GLY A 17 11.46 12.35 9.49
N GLY A 18 11.04 13.01 8.42
CA GLY A 18 10.63 12.36 7.17
C GLY A 18 9.47 11.39 7.35
N THR A 19 9.19 10.58 6.31
CA THR A 19 8.05 9.66 6.27
C THR A 19 8.00 8.75 7.49
N ALA A 20 9.13 8.10 7.83
CA ALA A 20 9.17 7.15 8.93
C ALA A 20 8.90 7.80 10.31
N GLY A 21 9.55 8.93 10.61
CA GLY A 21 9.38 9.62 11.88
C GLY A 21 7.96 10.15 12.09
N TRP A 22 7.41 10.82 11.06
CA TRP A 22 6.07 11.38 11.12
C TRP A 22 4.97 10.31 11.13
N MET A 23 5.13 9.20 10.41
CA MET A 23 4.20 8.06 10.50
C MET A 23 4.21 7.44 11.90
N ALA A 24 5.38 7.28 12.52
CA ALA A 24 5.49 6.75 13.88
C ALA A 24 4.83 7.69 14.89
N ALA A 25 5.08 9.00 14.80
CA ALA A 25 4.49 10.00 15.70
C ALA A 25 2.96 9.99 15.64
N ASN A 26 2.39 10.02 14.43
CA ASN A 26 0.94 9.97 14.22
C ASN A 26 0.32 8.69 14.77
N LEU A 27 0.95 7.53 14.52
CA LEU A 27 0.47 6.25 15.03
C LEU A 27 0.48 6.20 16.56
N PHE A 28 1.55 6.68 17.20
CA PHE A 28 1.68 6.65 18.65
C PHE A 28 0.67 7.56 19.34
N VAL A 29 0.49 8.79 18.85
CA VAL A 29 -0.54 9.71 19.36
C VAL A 29 -1.93 9.09 19.23
N LYS A 30 -2.22 8.43 18.10
CA LYS A 30 -3.51 7.76 17.91
C LYS A 30 -3.70 6.55 18.82
N LYS A 31 -2.66 5.74 19.01
CA LYS A 31 -2.74 4.46 19.74
C LYS A 31 -2.95 4.65 21.24
N TRP A 32 -2.46 5.76 21.80
CA TRP A 32 -2.47 6.04 23.23
C TRP A 32 -3.18 7.37 23.57
N PRO A 33 -4.45 7.55 23.20
CA PRO A 33 -5.13 8.84 23.35
C PRO A 33 -5.45 9.18 24.82
N ASN A 34 -5.57 8.15 25.68
CA ASN A 34 -5.98 8.28 27.08
C ASN A 34 -4.85 7.93 28.07
N GLU A 35 -3.68 7.57 27.55
CA GLU A 35 -2.49 7.33 28.38
C GLU A 35 -1.71 8.64 28.50
N GLN A 36 -0.94 8.80 29.57
CA GLN A 36 -0.07 9.97 29.71
C GLN A 36 1.20 9.79 28.86
N VAL A 37 1.07 9.60 27.54
CA VAL A 37 2.23 9.45 26.64
C VAL A 37 2.58 10.82 26.05
N LYS A 38 3.82 11.25 26.26
CA LYS A 38 4.37 12.44 25.60
C LYS A 38 5.24 11.98 24.45
N VAL A 39 4.82 12.27 23.21
CA VAL A 39 5.60 12.00 22.00
C VAL A 39 6.34 13.28 21.59
N THR A 40 7.65 13.20 21.44
CA THR A 40 8.50 14.26 20.92
C THR A 40 9.20 13.74 19.67
N LEU A 41 9.09 14.46 18.55
CA LEU A 41 9.88 14.19 17.34
C LEU A 41 10.98 15.26 17.25
N VAL A 42 12.20 14.81 16.97
CA VAL A 42 13.37 15.68 16.76
C VAL A 42 13.88 15.42 15.36
N GLU A 43 13.84 16.44 14.50
CA GLU A 43 14.38 16.39 13.14
C GLU A 43 15.37 17.52 12.90
N SER A 44 16.37 17.26 12.06
CA SER A 44 17.35 18.26 11.66
C SER A 44 16.86 18.99 10.41
N PRO A 45 16.81 20.34 10.40
CA PRO A 45 16.46 21.10 9.20
C PRO A 45 17.55 21.02 8.11
N GLU A 46 18.76 20.56 8.46
CA GLU A 46 19.92 20.52 7.56
C GLU A 46 20.00 19.25 6.70
N ILE A 47 19.24 18.21 7.05
CA ILE A 47 19.23 16.94 6.32
C ILE A 47 17.96 16.89 5.48
N PRO A 48 18.03 17.16 4.17
CA PRO A 48 16.86 17.12 3.31
C PRO A 48 16.35 15.68 3.19
N ILE A 49 15.04 15.53 3.14
CA ILE A 49 14.39 14.27 2.80
C ILE A 49 14.47 14.02 1.29
N VAL A 50 14.55 12.75 0.90
CA VAL A 50 14.57 12.34 -0.50
C VAL A 50 13.15 12.44 -1.05
N GLY A 51 12.83 13.56 -1.70
CA GLY A 51 11.53 13.83 -2.33
C GLY A 51 11.40 13.18 -3.72
N VAL A 52 11.41 11.85 -3.78
CA VAL A 52 11.05 11.12 -5.00
C VAL A 52 9.65 10.56 -4.86
N GLY A 53 8.92 10.44 -5.98
CA GLY A 53 7.59 9.82 -5.96
C GLY A 53 7.66 8.40 -5.37
N GLU A 54 6.83 8.11 -4.37
CA GLU A 54 6.80 6.82 -3.68
C GLU A 54 5.61 5.98 -4.17
N GLY A 55 5.86 4.69 -4.42
CA GLY A 55 4.81 3.72 -4.74
C GLY A 55 4.54 2.79 -3.57
N SER A 56 3.36 2.85 -2.97
CA SER A 56 3.00 2.00 -1.83
C SER A 56 2.49 0.61 -2.24
N THR A 57 2.17 -0.20 -1.22
CA THR A 57 1.30 -1.37 -1.33
C THR A 57 -0.05 -1.08 -0.64
N PRO A 58 -1.04 -2.00 -0.70
CA PRO A 58 -2.35 -1.78 -0.07
C PRO A 58 -2.34 -1.62 1.46
N THR A 59 -1.23 -1.95 2.12
CA THR A 59 -1.10 -1.76 3.57
C THR A 59 -1.13 -0.30 3.99
N LEU A 60 -0.77 0.64 3.11
CA LEU A 60 -0.83 2.08 3.41
C LEU A 60 -2.27 2.55 3.69
N LYS A 61 -3.26 2.00 2.97
CA LYS A 61 -4.68 2.27 3.25
C LYS A 61 -5.05 1.88 4.69
N ARG A 62 -4.53 0.75 5.14
CA ARG A 62 -4.75 0.23 6.50
C ARG A 62 -4.12 1.16 7.55
N PHE A 63 -2.94 1.72 7.28
CA PHE A 63 -2.32 2.72 8.14
C PHE A 63 -3.21 3.97 8.29
N PHE A 64 -3.67 4.56 7.18
CA PHE A 64 -4.54 5.72 7.23
C PHE A 64 -5.88 5.45 7.95
N ASN A 65 -6.46 4.26 7.74
CA ASN A 65 -7.63 3.80 8.49
C ASN A 65 -7.35 3.72 10.00
N LEU A 66 -6.17 3.24 10.42
CA LEU A 66 -5.80 3.16 11.84
C LEU A 66 -5.72 4.55 12.50
N ILE A 67 -5.28 5.57 11.76
CA ILE A 67 -5.20 6.95 12.25
C ILE A 67 -6.47 7.77 12.01
N ASN A 68 -7.49 7.17 11.40
CA ASN A 68 -8.78 7.76 11.01
C ASN A 68 -8.65 8.93 10.02
N ILE A 69 -7.74 8.82 9.06
CA ILE A 69 -7.59 9.79 7.97
C ILE A 69 -8.12 9.15 6.69
N THR A 70 -9.07 9.81 6.02
CA THR A 70 -9.69 9.28 4.80
C THR A 70 -8.86 9.58 3.56
N GLU A 71 -9.00 8.79 2.50
CA GLU A 71 -8.36 9.05 1.21
C GLU A 71 -8.72 10.45 0.66
N LYS A 72 -9.96 10.89 0.84
CA LYS A 72 -10.42 12.23 0.45
C LYS A 72 -9.68 13.35 1.19
N GLU A 73 -9.21 13.07 2.41
CA GLU A 73 -8.46 14.03 3.23
C GLU A 73 -7.00 14.09 2.80
N TRP A 74 -6.26 12.97 2.82
CA TRP A 74 -4.80 13.03 2.62
C TRP A 74 -4.37 13.08 1.16
N MET A 75 -5.06 12.39 0.24
CA MET A 75 -4.57 12.23 -1.13
C MET A 75 -4.37 13.57 -1.87
N PRO A 76 -5.25 14.57 -1.75
CA PRO A 76 -5.03 15.88 -2.39
C PRO A 76 -3.82 16.62 -1.84
N HIS A 77 -3.45 16.42 -0.57
CA HIS A 77 -2.28 17.06 0.03
C HIS A 77 -0.97 16.46 -0.49
N CYS A 78 -0.95 15.16 -0.82
CA CYS A 78 0.25 14.47 -1.28
C CYS A 78 0.30 14.23 -2.82
N ASN A 79 -0.56 14.92 -3.59
CA ASN A 79 -0.73 14.70 -5.04
C ASN A 79 -0.89 13.22 -5.42
N ALA A 80 -1.63 12.47 -4.61
CA ALA A 80 -1.65 11.02 -4.69
C ALA A 80 -2.56 10.49 -5.80
N THR A 81 -2.15 9.37 -6.40
CA THR A 81 -2.92 8.59 -7.38
C THR A 81 -3.02 7.13 -6.95
N TYR A 82 -3.94 6.37 -7.54
CA TYR A 82 -4.08 4.94 -7.24
C TYR A 82 -3.05 4.09 -7.99
N LYS A 83 -2.64 2.99 -7.36
CA LYS A 83 -1.74 1.98 -7.92
C LYS A 83 -2.37 0.60 -7.81
N VAL A 84 -2.62 -0.03 -8.96
CA VAL A 84 -3.26 -1.36 -9.02
C VAL A 84 -2.31 -2.47 -9.47
N ASN A 85 -1.19 -2.12 -10.12
CA ASN A 85 -0.28 -3.07 -10.75
C ASN A 85 1.16 -2.58 -10.74
N ILE A 86 2.11 -3.51 -10.81
CA ILE A 86 3.53 -3.25 -11.08
C ILE A 86 3.89 -3.93 -12.40
N LYS A 87 4.41 -3.16 -13.36
CA LYS A 87 4.83 -3.67 -14.67
C LYS A 87 6.35 -3.82 -14.73
N PHE A 88 6.83 -5.05 -14.89
CA PHE A 88 8.25 -5.38 -14.99
C PHE A 88 8.65 -5.52 -16.45
N LYS A 89 9.23 -4.46 -17.02
CA LYS A 89 9.68 -4.43 -18.43
C LYS A 89 11.14 -4.89 -18.56
N GLN A 90 11.40 -5.82 -19.48
CA GLN A 90 12.74 -6.36 -19.80
C GLN A 90 13.44 -7.09 -18.65
N TRP A 91 12.68 -7.61 -17.68
CA TRP A 91 13.24 -8.39 -16.55
C TRP A 91 13.60 -9.84 -16.92
N SER A 92 13.20 -10.32 -18.10
CA SER A 92 13.54 -11.65 -18.59
C SER A 92 13.88 -11.62 -20.08
N PRO A 93 15.00 -10.99 -20.48
CA PRO A 93 15.29 -10.68 -21.88
C PRO A 93 15.38 -11.92 -22.79
N ASN A 94 15.79 -13.07 -22.24
CA ASN A 94 15.93 -14.32 -23.02
C ASN A 94 14.64 -15.14 -23.10
N SER A 95 13.56 -14.71 -22.45
CA SER A 95 12.27 -15.45 -22.43
C SER A 95 11.39 -15.18 -23.64
N GLY A 96 11.69 -14.15 -24.44
CA GLY A 96 10.79 -13.62 -25.47
C GLY A 96 9.61 -12.81 -24.93
N ILE A 97 9.55 -12.57 -23.61
CA ILE A 97 8.50 -11.77 -22.95
C ILE A 97 9.01 -10.35 -22.72
N GLU A 98 8.36 -9.35 -23.34
CA GLU A 98 8.76 -7.93 -23.22
C GLU A 98 8.53 -7.41 -21.78
N TYR A 99 7.43 -7.82 -21.16
CA TYR A 99 7.10 -7.47 -19.79
C TYR A 99 6.15 -8.48 -19.15
N TYR A 100 6.07 -8.48 -17.82
CA TYR A 100 4.98 -9.11 -17.09
C TYR A 100 4.42 -8.16 -16.03
N SER A 101 3.16 -8.36 -15.67
CA SER A 101 2.47 -7.60 -14.63
C SER A 101 2.44 -8.35 -13.30
N HIS A 102 2.43 -7.60 -12.22
CA HIS A 102 2.22 -8.09 -10.87
C HIS A 102 1.09 -7.25 -10.21
N PRO A 103 -0.18 -7.60 -10.51
CA PRO A 103 -1.33 -6.89 -9.96
C PRO A 103 -1.49 -7.14 -8.47
N PHE A 104 -1.99 -6.14 -7.72
CA PHE A 104 -2.49 -6.41 -6.38
C PHE A 104 -3.75 -7.28 -6.49
N THR A 105 -3.88 -8.30 -5.66
CA THR A 105 -5.02 -9.22 -5.70
C THR A 105 -6.23 -8.64 -4.98
N THR A 106 -7.40 -8.77 -5.59
CA THR A 106 -8.70 -8.37 -5.05
C THR A 106 -9.51 -9.59 -4.65
N GLN A 107 -10.63 -9.40 -3.94
CA GLN A 107 -11.51 -10.52 -3.60
C GLN A 107 -12.11 -11.20 -4.85
N VAL A 108 -12.32 -10.45 -5.94
CA VAL A 108 -12.79 -10.99 -7.24
C VAL A 108 -11.84 -12.06 -7.77
N ASP A 109 -10.55 -11.91 -7.53
CA ASP A 109 -9.53 -12.83 -8.06
C ASP A 109 -9.62 -14.23 -7.43
N THR A 110 -10.42 -14.42 -6.38
CA THR A 110 -10.70 -15.75 -5.81
C THR A 110 -11.28 -16.71 -6.86
N PHE A 111 -11.99 -16.19 -7.87
CA PHE A 111 -12.61 -17.00 -8.92
C PHE A 111 -11.66 -17.36 -10.07
N THR A 112 -10.54 -16.65 -10.22
CA THR A 112 -9.65 -16.74 -11.40
C THR A 112 -8.19 -17.06 -11.06
N ALA A 113 -7.71 -16.64 -9.88
CA ALA A 113 -6.35 -16.88 -9.42
C ALA A 113 -5.97 -18.37 -9.33
N PRO A 114 -6.85 -19.31 -8.90
CA PRO A 114 -6.49 -20.73 -8.91
C PRO A 114 -6.11 -21.26 -10.30
N LEU A 115 -6.81 -20.79 -11.35
CA LEU A 115 -6.51 -21.16 -12.72
C LEU A 115 -5.18 -20.54 -13.18
N PHE A 116 -4.94 -19.26 -12.87
CA PHE A 116 -3.65 -18.61 -13.16
C PHE A 116 -2.47 -19.34 -12.51
N ILE A 117 -2.62 -19.75 -11.24
CA ILE A 117 -1.60 -20.47 -10.49
C ILE A 117 -1.36 -21.86 -11.11
N SER A 118 -2.43 -22.60 -11.39
CA SER A 118 -2.33 -23.91 -12.05
C SER A 118 -1.63 -23.81 -13.41
N ASN A 119 -2.01 -22.83 -14.24
CA ASN A 119 -1.36 -22.59 -15.52
C ASN A 119 0.12 -22.19 -15.36
N SER A 120 0.45 -21.40 -14.34
CA SER A 120 1.83 -21.04 -14.05
C SER A 120 2.68 -22.25 -13.69
N PHE A 121 2.14 -23.21 -12.91
CA PHE A 121 2.82 -24.48 -12.63
C PHE A 121 2.94 -25.34 -13.90
N ASN A 122 1.87 -25.47 -14.67
CA ASN A 122 1.86 -26.25 -15.90
C ASN A 122 2.86 -25.71 -16.94
N ARG A 123 2.97 -24.38 -17.04
CA ARG A 123 3.96 -23.73 -17.92
C ARG A 123 5.39 -24.04 -17.50
N ARG A 124 5.69 -24.12 -16.19
CA ARG A 124 7.01 -24.53 -15.69
C ARG A 124 7.37 -25.97 -16.04
N LEU A 125 6.37 -26.81 -16.28
CA LEU A 125 6.54 -28.19 -16.78
C LEU A 125 6.67 -28.27 -18.30
N GLY A 126 6.73 -27.12 -19.00
CA GLY A 126 6.87 -27.05 -20.46
C GLY A 126 5.55 -27.08 -21.23
N MET A 127 4.40 -27.08 -20.55
CA MET A 127 3.11 -27.06 -21.25
C MET A 127 2.79 -25.67 -21.80
N ASN A 128 2.25 -25.63 -23.02
CA ASN A 128 1.80 -24.39 -23.64
C ASN A 128 0.40 -23.99 -23.15
N VAL A 129 0.33 -23.40 -21.95
CA VAL A 129 -0.91 -22.90 -21.33
C VAL A 129 -0.88 -21.40 -21.12
N HIS A 130 -2.02 -20.71 -21.14
CA HIS A 130 -2.08 -19.25 -21.01
C HIS A 130 -1.70 -18.76 -19.60
N ILE A 131 -0.80 -17.79 -19.50
CA ILE A 131 -0.21 -17.32 -18.22
C ILE A 131 -0.13 -15.79 -18.10
N THR A 132 -0.94 -15.03 -18.84
CA THR A 132 -0.91 -13.56 -18.78
C THR A 132 -1.68 -13.09 -17.54
N PRO A 133 -1.03 -12.52 -16.50
CA PRO A 133 -1.71 -12.19 -15.25
C PRO A 133 -2.91 -11.24 -15.42
N GLU A 134 -2.83 -10.30 -16.36
CA GLU A 134 -3.89 -9.31 -16.64
C GLU A 134 -5.18 -9.90 -17.21
N ASP A 135 -5.13 -11.15 -17.69
CA ASP A 135 -6.31 -11.87 -18.18
C ASP A 135 -6.97 -12.72 -17.09
N PHE A 136 -6.32 -12.86 -15.92
CA PHE A 136 -6.87 -13.55 -14.75
C PHE A 136 -7.18 -12.61 -13.59
N LEU A 137 -6.39 -11.55 -13.40
CA LEU A 137 -6.45 -10.71 -12.20
C LEU A 137 -7.05 -9.34 -12.54
N LEU A 138 -8.12 -8.96 -11.84
CA LEU A 138 -8.92 -7.77 -12.14
C LEU A 138 -8.07 -6.49 -12.17
N ASN A 139 -7.19 -6.32 -11.20
CA ASN A 139 -6.31 -5.14 -11.15
C ASN A 139 -5.29 -5.10 -12.30
N GLY A 140 -4.91 -6.24 -12.86
CA GLY A 140 -4.07 -6.30 -14.05
C GLY A 140 -4.85 -5.84 -15.28
N TRP A 141 -6.10 -6.28 -15.40
CA TRP A 141 -7.03 -5.78 -16.41
C TRP A 141 -7.26 -4.26 -16.28
N LEU A 142 -7.54 -3.75 -15.06
CA LEU A 142 -7.70 -2.31 -14.82
C LEU A 142 -6.47 -1.51 -15.24
N ALA A 143 -5.27 -2.01 -14.93
CA ALA A 143 -4.02 -1.36 -15.34
C ALA A 143 -3.86 -1.29 -16.85
N ARG A 144 -4.16 -2.39 -17.56
CA ARG A 144 -4.12 -2.45 -19.03
C ARG A 144 -5.09 -1.45 -19.67
N GLU A 145 -6.26 -1.28 -19.07
CA GLU A 145 -7.30 -0.37 -19.55
C GLU A 145 -7.16 1.08 -19.05
N GLY A 146 -6.16 1.38 -18.22
CA GLY A 146 -5.98 2.72 -17.64
C GLY A 146 -7.09 3.14 -16.68
N LYS A 147 -7.69 2.20 -15.94
CA LYS A 147 -8.82 2.43 -15.04
C LYS A 147 -8.42 2.43 -13.56
N GLY A 148 -9.15 3.22 -12.76
CA GLY A 148 -8.99 3.28 -11.31
C GLY A 148 -9.74 2.18 -10.55
N PRO A 149 -9.38 1.89 -9.30
CA PRO A 149 -9.96 0.80 -8.50
C PRO A 149 -11.19 1.22 -7.67
N ILE A 150 -11.78 2.40 -7.92
CA ILE A 150 -12.91 2.92 -7.16
C ILE A 150 -14.20 2.30 -7.67
N THR A 151 -14.94 1.71 -6.74
CA THR A 151 -16.16 0.95 -7.02
C THR A 151 -17.39 1.71 -6.56
N PRO A 152 -18.55 1.51 -7.20
CA PRO A 152 -19.82 2.01 -6.69
C PRO A 152 -20.18 1.33 -5.34
N GLU A 153 -21.06 1.95 -4.57
CA GLU A 153 -21.43 1.48 -3.21
C GLU A 153 -21.99 0.05 -3.19
N ASN A 154 -22.64 -0.38 -4.27
CA ASN A 154 -23.24 -1.70 -4.39
C ASN A 154 -22.29 -2.78 -4.93
N PHE A 155 -21.00 -2.48 -5.12
CA PHE A 155 -20.02 -3.47 -5.52
C PHE A 155 -19.65 -4.37 -4.32
N PRO A 156 -19.88 -5.70 -4.39
CA PRO A 156 -19.88 -6.55 -3.19
C PRO A 156 -18.49 -7.08 -2.80
N PHE A 157 -17.44 -6.75 -3.56
CA PHE A 157 -16.11 -7.31 -3.36
C PHE A 157 -15.11 -6.26 -2.87
N ILE A 158 -14.19 -6.68 -2.02
CA ILE A 158 -13.10 -5.84 -1.55
C ILE A 158 -12.05 -5.68 -2.65
N MET A 159 -11.75 -4.42 -2.99
CA MET A 159 -10.64 -4.04 -3.85
C MET A 159 -9.42 -3.70 -3.01
N GLU A 160 -8.26 -4.23 -3.38
CA GLU A 160 -6.97 -3.90 -2.79
C GLU A 160 -6.15 -3.12 -3.81
N TYR A 161 -5.55 -2.01 -3.38
CA TYR A 161 -4.71 -1.15 -4.23
C TYR A 161 -3.77 -0.32 -3.35
N GLY A 162 -2.63 0.08 -3.91
CA GLY A 162 -1.72 1.04 -3.30
C GLY A 162 -1.90 2.44 -3.88
N TYR A 163 -0.90 3.28 -3.68
CA TYR A 163 -0.87 4.66 -4.16
C TYR A 163 0.49 5.02 -4.76
N HIS A 164 0.51 6.00 -5.66
CA HIS A 164 1.71 6.78 -5.94
C HIS A 164 1.51 8.18 -5.40
N PHE A 165 2.45 8.73 -4.64
CA PHE A 165 2.31 10.03 -3.98
C PHE A 165 3.67 10.71 -3.83
N ASP A 166 3.65 12.02 -3.58
CA ASP A 166 4.82 12.76 -3.15
C ASP A 166 4.95 12.64 -1.63
N SER A 167 6.05 12.06 -1.13
CA SER A 167 6.25 11.86 0.30
C SER A 167 6.73 13.10 1.06
N HIS A 168 7.00 14.20 0.35
CA HIS A 168 7.41 15.46 0.95
C HIS A 168 6.24 16.39 1.29
N LEU A 169 5.08 16.25 0.64
CA LEU A 169 3.92 17.14 0.79
C LEU A 169 2.97 16.67 1.90
#